data_AF-A0A2M7ASS3-F1
#
_entry.id   AF-A0A2M7ASS3-F1
#
_cell.length_a   1.000
_cell.length_b   1.000
_cell.length_c   1.000
_cell.angle_alpha   90.00
_cell.angle_beta   90.00
_cell.angle_gamma   90.00
#
_symmetry.space_group_name_H-M   'P 1'
#
loop_
_entity.id
_entity.type
_entity.pdbx_description
1 polymer ?
#
loop_
_entity_poly.entity_id
_entity_poly.type
_entity_poly.pdbx_seq_one_letter_code
_entity_poly.pdbx_strand_id
1 'polypeptide(L)'
;MSHSARHGFTLIELLVTVSIMAFLMIYGSISITSSRKNQSLKKAQQQLKLGLEKAKNDAFFGKKPAACGAIPLLGMRFVLSPGDPPAVPASYKITANCVVSAGDPEPEVVSFEFEKDVHITPAINMIFNTLNNGTNLSGTQTFNVTVDGLSAIRSVTVNKSGVINAND
;
A
#
# COMPACT_ATOMS: atom_id res chain seq x y z
N MET A 1 -67.55 -15.43 4.51
CA MET A 1 -67.28 -14.01 4.15
C MET A 1 -66.10 -13.55 4.97
N SER A 2 -64.94 -13.33 4.33
CA SER A 2 -63.69 -12.96 5.01
C SER A 2 -63.62 -11.43 5.14
N HIS A 3 -63.72 -10.92 6.37
CA HIS A 3 -63.52 -9.50 6.66
C HIS A 3 -62.02 -9.18 6.55
N SER A 4 -61.61 -8.57 5.43
CA SER A 4 -60.28 -8.01 5.29
C SER A 4 -60.23 -6.68 6.03
N ALA A 5 -59.65 -6.68 7.23
CA ALA A 5 -59.44 -5.47 8.02
C ALA A 5 -58.32 -4.63 7.37
N ARG A 6 -58.71 -3.56 6.66
CA ARG A 6 -57.77 -2.54 6.18
C ARG A 6 -57.23 -1.76 7.38
N HIS A 7 -56.04 -2.12 7.85
CA HIS A 7 -55.31 -1.40 8.88
C HIS A 7 -54.57 -0.23 8.21
N GLY A 8 -54.99 1.00 8.48
CA GLY A 8 -54.30 2.21 8.05
C GLY A 8 -53.19 2.55 9.04
N PHE A 9 -52.00 2.87 8.53
CA PHE A 9 -50.89 3.38 9.36
C PHE A 9 -51.30 4.67 10.05
N THR A 10 -51.02 4.77 11.35
CA THR A 10 -51.27 6.02 12.09
C THR A 10 -50.18 7.04 11.76
N LEU A 11 -50.55 8.32 11.74
CA LEU A 11 -49.62 9.42 11.48
C LEU A 11 -48.45 9.42 12.49
N ILE A 12 -48.74 9.01 13.73
CA ILE A 12 -47.74 8.90 14.80
C ILE A 12 -46.77 7.74 14.59
N GLU A 13 -47.23 6.60 14.08
CA GLU A 13 -46.38 5.44 13.75
C GLU A 13 -45.41 5.75 12.61
N LEU A 14 -45.87 6.52 11.62
CA LEU A 14 -45.00 7.00 10.54
C LEU A 14 -43.98 8.02 11.05
N LEU A 15 -44.36 8.91 11.97
CA LEU A 15 -43.43 9.85 12.59
C LEU A 15 -42.35 9.13 13.40
N VAL A 16 -42.73 8.16 14.24
CA VAL A 16 -41.79 7.40 15.08
C VAL A 16 -40.82 6.57 14.23
N THR A 17 -41.29 5.90 13.18
CA THR A 17 -40.43 5.08 12.30
C THR A 17 -39.41 5.91 11.53
N VAL A 18 -39.82 7.06 10.97
CA VAL A 18 -38.90 8.00 10.29
C VAL A 18 -37.89 8.59 11.28
N SER A 19 -38.31 8.88 12.51
CA SER A 19 -37.42 9.37 13.58
C SER A 19 -36.34 8.33 13.91
N ILE A 20 -36.73 7.07 14.14
CA ILE A 20 -35.79 5.98 14.44
C ILE A 20 -34.84 5.75 13.27
N MET A 21 -35.32 5.77 12.02
CA MET A 21 -34.46 5.67 10.84
C MET A 21 -33.43 6.81 10.78
N ALA A 22 -33.82 8.05 11.05
CA ALA A 22 -32.92 9.20 11.06
C ALA A 22 -31.81 9.04 12.11
N PHE A 23 -32.15 8.60 13.33
CA PHE A 23 -31.14 8.32 14.36
C PHE A 23 -30.16 7.22 13.92
N LEU A 24 -30.66 6.11 13.37
CA LEU A 24 -29.80 5.02 12.90
C LEU A 24 -28.84 5.46 11.77
N MET A 25 -29.28 6.33 10.87
CA MET A 25 -28.42 6.87 9.80
C MET A 25 -27.30 7.76 10.35
N ILE A 26 -27.58 8.58 11.38
CA ILE A 26 -26.58 9.45 12.01
C ILE A 26 -25.47 8.60 12.65
N TYR A 27 -25.83 7.59 13.46
CA TYR A 27 -24.84 6.75 14.15
C TYR A 27 -24.12 5.76 13.21
N GLY A 28 -24.80 5.26 12.18
CA GLY A 28 -24.21 4.28 11.25
C GLY A 28 -23.08 4.85 10.38
N SER A 29 -23.12 6.16 10.09
CA SER A 29 -22.17 6.79 9.17
C SER A 29 -20.72 6.83 9.71
N ILE A 30 -20.53 6.99 11.02
CA ILE A 30 -19.21 7.12 11.65
C ILE A 30 -18.39 5.82 11.53
N SER A 31 -19.02 4.66 11.74
CA SER A 31 -18.35 3.34 11.74
C SER A 31 -17.78 2.93 10.37
N ILE A 32 -18.45 3.35 9.29
CA ILE A 32 -18.06 2.98 7.92
C ILE A 32 -16.74 3.66 7.51
N THR A 33 -16.49 4.88 7.98
CA THR A 33 -15.30 5.65 7.61
C THR A 33 -14.02 5.04 8.18
N SER A 34 -14.00 4.68 9.46
CA SER A 34 -12.87 4.02 10.11
C SER A 34 -12.56 2.66 9.48
N SER A 35 -13.59 1.86 9.19
CA SER A 35 -13.42 0.56 8.54
C SER A 35 -12.80 0.67 7.14
N ARG A 36 -13.20 1.67 6.35
CA ARG A 36 -12.61 1.93 5.02
C ARG A 36 -11.16 2.35 5.12
N LYS A 37 -10.83 3.26 6.05
CA LYS A 37 -9.44 3.70 6.27
C LYS A 37 -8.55 2.55 6.72
N ASN A 38 -9.03 1.67 7.59
CA ASN A 38 -8.27 0.50 8.02
C ASN A 38 -8.04 -0.50 6.86
N GLN A 39 -9.02 -0.65 5.96
CA GLN A 39 -8.83 -1.44 4.74
C GLN A 39 -7.81 -0.80 3.80
N SER A 40 -7.82 0.53 3.63
CA SER A 40 -6.82 1.25 2.84
C SER A 40 -5.42 1.07 3.45
N LEU A 41 -5.28 1.23 4.77
CA LEU A 41 -4.03 0.99 5.50
C LEU A 41 -3.48 -0.42 5.28
N LYS A 42 -4.34 -1.44 5.40
CA LYS A 42 -3.96 -2.84 5.15
C LYS A 42 -3.57 -3.09 3.70
N LYS A 43 -4.34 -2.55 2.75
CA LYS A 43 -4.05 -2.64 1.31
C LYS A 43 -2.71 -2.00 0.99
N ALA A 44 -2.42 -0.81 1.51
CA ALA A 44 -1.15 -0.13 1.32
C ALA A 44 0.04 -0.94 1.86
N GLN A 45 -0.06 -1.48 3.08
CA GLN A 45 0.96 -2.37 3.64
C GLN A 45 1.21 -3.60 2.74
N GLN A 46 0.13 -4.22 2.25
CA GLN A 46 0.22 -5.37 1.35
C GLN A 46 0.86 -5.01 0.00
N GLN A 47 0.49 -3.88 -0.60
CA GLN A 47 1.07 -3.40 -1.85
C GLN A 47 2.57 -3.11 -1.71
N LEU A 48 2.98 -2.47 -0.59
CA LEU A 48 4.39 -2.25 -0.29
C LEU A 48 5.16 -3.57 -0.16
N LYS A 49 4.62 -4.54 0.59
CA LYS A 49 5.21 -5.87 0.72
C LYS A 49 5.34 -6.55 -0.64
N LEU A 50 4.29 -6.53 -1.47
CA LEU A 50 4.30 -7.15 -2.79
C LEU A 50 5.34 -6.51 -3.71
N GLY A 51 5.50 -5.18 -3.67
CA GLY A 51 6.54 -4.47 -4.42
C GLY A 51 7.95 -4.90 -4.02
N LEU A 52 8.21 -4.97 -2.71
CA LEU A 52 9.50 -5.44 -2.17
C LEU A 52 9.77 -6.91 -2.55
N GLU A 53 8.78 -7.77 -2.40
CA GLU A 53 8.87 -9.19 -2.79
C GLU A 53 9.12 -9.34 -4.29
N LYS A 54 8.48 -8.51 -5.12
CA LYS A 54 8.72 -8.50 -6.56
C LYS A 54 10.15 -8.11 -6.89
N ALA A 55 10.66 -7.03 -6.30
CA ALA A 55 12.05 -6.60 -6.51
C ALA A 55 13.05 -7.70 -6.08
N LYS A 56 12.82 -8.32 -4.92
CA LYS A 56 13.60 -9.46 -4.43
C LYS A 56 13.57 -10.64 -5.39
N ASN A 57 12.39 -11.05 -5.84
CA ASN A 57 12.23 -12.19 -6.73
C ASN A 57 12.83 -11.92 -8.10
N ASP A 58 12.62 -10.74 -8.68
CA ASP A 58 13.22 -10.36 -9.95
C ASP A 58 14.76 -10.34 -9.86
N ALA A 59 15.33 -9.88 -8.72
CA ALA A 59 16.77 -9.96 -8.48
C ALA A 59 17.26 -11.41 -8.34
N PHE A 60 16.53 -12.24 -7.61
CA PHE A 60 16.87 -13.65 -7.39
C PHE A 60 16.89 -14.45 -8.70
N PHE A 61 15.86 -14.28 -9.54
CA PHE A 61 15.78 -14.93 -10.84
C PHE A 61 16.63 -14.27 -11.92
N GLY A 62 17.31 -13.16 -11.61
CA GLY A 62 18.09 -12.41 -12.58
C GLY A 62 17.24 -11.88 -13.73
N LYS A 63 15.97 -11.51 -13.47
CA LYS A 63 15.02 -11.07 -14.49
C LYS A 63 15.44 -9.72 -15.06
N LYS A 64 16.19 -9.79 -16.15
CA LYS A 64 16.80 -8.65 -16.80
C LYS A 64 15.84 -8.00 -17.81
N PRO A 65 15.57 -6.68 -17.73
CA PRO A 65 14.86 -5.96 -18.78
C PRO A 65 15.67 -5.96 -20.09
N ALA A 66 14.97 -5.96 -21.23
CA ALA A 66 15.61 -5.91 -22.55
C ALA A 66 16.55 -4.69 -22.69
N ALA A 67 16.22 -3.57 -22.04
CA ALA A 67 17.03 -2.36 -22.01
C ALA A 67 18.44 -2.57 -21.41
N CYS A 68 18.66 -3.58 -20.56
CA CYS A 68 19.99 -3.91 -20.09
C CYS A 68 20.83 -4.71 -21.11
N GLY A 69 20.29 -5.09 -22.27
CA GLY A 69 21.03 -5.67 -23.40
C GLY A 69 21.91 -6.87 -23.04
N ALA A 70 23.23 -6.75 -23.22
CA ALA A 70 24.23 -7.76 -22.83
C ALA A 70 24.89 -7.52 -21.45
N ILE A 71 24.60 -6.38 -20.81
CA ILE A 71 25.23 -5.93 -19.55
C ILE A 71 24.78 -6.80 -18.35
N PRO A 72 25.68 -7.26 -17.47
CA PRO A 72 25.26 -8.05 -16.31
C PRO A 72 24.33 -7.26 -15.37
N LEU A 73 23.30 -7.95 -14.86
CA LEU A 73 22.42 -7.44 -13.82
C LEU A 73 23.12 -7.60 -12.47
N LEU A 74 23.27 -6.51 -11.71
CA LEU A 74 23.82 -6.54 -10.35
C LEU A 74 22.73 -6.74 -9.29
N GLY A 75 21.52 -6.27 -9.58
CA GLY A 75 20.39 -6.38 -8.68
C GLY A 75 19.17 -5.59 -9.14
N MET A 76 18.13 -5.61 -8.32
CA MET A 76 16.94 -4.79 -8.51
C MET A 76 16.91 -3.69 -7.45
N ARG A 77 16.85 -2.45 -7.89
CA ARG A 77 16.76 -1.29 -7.02
C ARG A 77 15.31 -0.98 -6.72
N PHE A 78 15.00 -0.83 -5.44
CA PHE A 78 13.71 -0.39 -4.94
C PHE A 78 13.88 1.01 -4.35
N VAL A 79 13.18 1.98 -4.93
CA VAL A 79 13.18 3.37 -4.49
C VAL A 79 11.79 3.69 -3.95
N LEU A 80 11.70 4.05 -2.67
CA LEU A 80 10.48 4.52 -2.03
C LEU A 80 10.56 6.04 -1.87
N SER A 81 9.57 6.72 -2.42
CA SER A 81 9.35 8.15 -2.25
C SER A 81 8.14 8.35 -1.33
N PRO A 82 8.32 8.94 -0.14
CA PRO A 82 7.25 9.10 0.85
C PRO A 82 6.13 10.03 0.37
N GLY A 83 6.38 10.84 -0.67
CA GLY A 83 5.45 11.85 -1.14
C GLY A 83 5.34 13.04 -0.17
N ASP A 84 4.58 14.04 -0.59
CA ASP A 84 4.13 15.18 0.21
C ASP A 84 2.59 15.27 0.11
N PRO A 85 1.86 14.31 0.71
CA PRO A 85 0.40 14.26 0.64
C PRO A 85 -0.25 15.48 1.33
N PRO A 86 -1.42 15.93 0.83
CA PRO A 86 -2.22 15.32 -0.23
C PRO A 86 -1.76 15.69 -1.67
N ALA A 87 -0.74 16.52 -1.82
CA ALA A 87 -0.30 17.05 -3.12
C ALA A 87 0.44 16.01 -3.96
N VAL A 88 1.32 15.22 -3.33
CA VAL A 88 2.10 14.16 -3.98
C VAL A 88 1.93 12.87 -3.19
N PRO A 89 1.30 11.82 -3.74
CA PRO A 89 1.15 10.56 -3.02
C PRO A 89 2.51 9.89 -2.80
N ALA A 90 2.60 9.05 -1.77
CA ALA A 90 3.71 8.12 -1.66
C ALA A 90 3.77 7.24 -2.92
N SER A 91 4.97 6.84 -3.33
CA SER A 91 5.17 5.95 -4.48
C SER A 91 6.42 5.12 -4.32
N TYR A 92 6.48 4.00 -5.05
CA TYR A 92 7.72 3.27 -5.21
C TYR A 92 8.01 2.97 -6.67
N LYS A 93 9.29 2.78 -6.97
CA LYS A 93 9.80 2.36 -8.27
C LYS A 93 10.77 1.21 -8.11
N ILE A 94 10.70 0.28 -9.05
CA ILE A 94 11.64 -0.83 -9.19
C ILE A 94 12.40 -0.63 -10.49
N THR A 95 13.71 -0.43 -10.41
CA THR A 95 14.61 -0.30 -11.57
C THR A 95 15.61 -1.45 -11.57
N ALA A 96 16.08 -1.86 -12.75
CA ALA A 96 17.15 -2.84 -12.84
C ALA A 96 18.51 -2.12 -12.70
N ASN A 97 19.33 -2.56 -11.74
CA ASN A 97 20.67 -2.05 -11.54
C ASN A 97 21.64 -2.87 -12.41
N CYS A 98 21.83 -2.43 -13.64
CA CYS A 98 22.77 -3.00 -14.60
C CYS A 98 24.05 -2.15 -14.62
N VAL A 99 25.20 -2.74 -14.96
CA VAL A 99 26.47 -2.00 -15.14
C VAL A 99 26.40 -1.11 -16.40
N VAL A 100 25.57 -0.08 -16.37
CA VAL A 100 25.45 0.91 -17.44
C VAL A 100 26.50 2.00 -17.25
N SER A 101 26.81 2.74 -18.31
CA SER A 101 27.75 3.85 -18.22
C SER A 101 27.19 4.91 -17.27
N ALA A 102 28.07 5.64 -16.57
CA ALA A 102 27.64 6.71 -15.66
C ALA A 102 26.81 7.75 -16.44
N GLY A 103 25.52 7.88 -16.11
CA GLY A 103 24.60 8.82 -16.74
C GLY A 103 23.44 8.18 -17.52
N ASP A 104 23.50 6.88 -17.80
CA ASP A 104 22.37 6.18 -18.43
C ASP A 104 21.24 5.94 -17.41
N PRO A 105 19.97 6.22 -17.75
CA PRO A 105 18.85 5.94 -16.86
C PRO A 105 18.69 4.43 -16.67
N GLU A 106 18.62 3.99 -15.41
CA GLU A 106 18.30 2.60 -15.09
C GLU A 106 16.91 2.25 -15.63
N PRO A 107 16.74 1.12 -16.32
CA PRO A 107 15.45 0.78 -16.90
C PRO A 107 14.43 0.50 -15.81
N GLU A 108 13.34 1.26 -15.86
CA GLU A 108 12.20 1.11 -14.97
C GLU A 108 11.45 -0.19 -15.31
N VAL A 109 11.19 -0.99 -14.29
CA VAL A 109 10.48 -2.27 -14.41
C VAL A 109 9.03 -2.11 -13.95
N VAL A 110 8.83 -1.39 -12.84
CA VAL A 110 7.52 -1.11 -12.25
C VAL A 110 7.56 0.23 -11.53
N SER A 111 6.49 1.01 -11.66
CA SER A 111 6.15 2.11 -10.77
C SER A 111 4.78 1.86 -10.13
N PHE A 112 4.61 2.29 -8.89
CA PHE A 112 3.33 2.24 -8.21
C PHE A 112 3.13 3.49 -7.35
N GLU A 113 1.92 4.04 -7.38
CA GLU A 113 1.50 5.17 -6.55
C GLU A 113 0.44 4.71 -5.55
N PHE A 114 0.60 5.10 -4.29
CA PHE A 114 -0.38 4.82 -3.24
C PHE A 114 -1.56 5.79 -3.31
N GLU A 115 -2.62 5.50 -2.56
CA GLU A 115 -3.75 6.42 -2.38
C GLU A 115 -3.25 7.72 -1.70
N LYS A 116 -3.90 8.86 -2.00
CA LYS A 116 -3.40 10.19 -1.60
C LYS A 116 -3.37 10.42 -0.09
N ASP A 117 -4.15 9.65 0.66
CA ASP A 117 -4.25 9.69 2.11
C ASP A 117 -3.29 8.69 2.79
N VAL A 118 -2.53 7.90 2.03
CA VAL A 118 -1.55 6.95 2.53
C VAL A 118 -0.17 7.61 2.60
N HIS A 119 0.47 7.49 3.76
CA HIS A 119 1.84 7.95 3.98
C HIS A 119 2.73 6.76 4.28
N ILE A 120 3.94 6.76 3.71
CA ILE A 120 4.93 5.71 3.97
C ILE A 120 6.28 6.34 4.27
N THR A 121 6.86 5.99 5.40
CA THR A 121 8.16 6.54 5.83
C THR A 121 9.09 5.44 6.35
N PRO A 122 10.42 5.61 6.23
CA PRO A 122 11.13 6.71 5.58
C PRO A 122 11.28 6.49 4.07
N ALA A 123 11.74 7.52 3.36
CA ALA A 123 12.28 7.37 2.00
C ALA A 123 13.43 6.36 2.00
N ILE A 124 13.58 5.59 0.92
CA ILE A 124 14.75 4.73 0.77
C ILE A 124 15.15 4.54 -0.68
N ASN A 125 16.43 4.27 -0.87
CA ASN A 125 16.97 3.66 -2.08
C ASN A 125 17.77 2.42 -1.67
N MET A 126 17.21 1.25 -1.95
CA MET A 126 17.82 -0.02 -1.60
C MET A 126 17.94 -0.93 -2.82
N ILE A 127 18.88 -1.87 -2.78
CA ILE A 127 19.13 -2.82 -3.85
C ILE A 127 18.99 -4.22 -3.28
N PHE A 128 18.17 -5.04 -3.91
CA PHE A 128 18.22 -6.50 -3.76
C PHE A 128 19.26 -7.04 -4.73
N ASN A 129 20.32 -7.65 -4.20
CA ASN A 129 21.40 -8.19 -5.00
C ASN A 129 20.99 -9.51 -5.64
N THR A 130 21.53 -9.81 -6.83
CA THR A 130 21.33 -11.11 -7.48
C THR A 130 21.91 -12.26 -6.67
N LEU A 131 21.54 -13.50 -7.00
CA LEU A 131 22.11 -14.73 -6.43
C LEU A 131 21.99 -14.84 -4.90
N ASN A 132 20.92 -14.27 -4.33
CA ASN A 132 20.63 -14.30 -2.90
C ASN A 132 21.69 -13.60 -2.02
N ASN A 133 22.39 -12.59 -2.56
CA ASN A 133 23.36 -11.77 -1.82
C ASN A 133 22.71 -10.69 -0.94
N GLY A 134 21.47 -10.91 -0.49
CA GLY A 134 20.72 -10.00 0.37
C GLY A 134 20.51 -8.61 -0.25
N THR A 135 20.73 -7.58 0.56
CA THR A 135 20.54 -6.17 0.20
C THR A 135 21.76 -5.31 0.51
N ASN A 136 21.77 -4.07 0.02
CA ASN A 136 22.76 -3.05 0.38
C ASN A 136 22.50 -2.36 1.73
N LEU A 137 21.52 -2.82 2.51
CA LEU A 137 21.18 -2.23 3.81
C LEU A 137 22.27 -2.54 4.85
N SER A 138 22.50 -1.60 5.77
CA SER A 138 23.40 -1.80 6.92
C SER A 138 22.77 -2.61 8.05
N GLY A 139 21.43 -2.70 8.10
CA GLY A 139 20.67 -3.37 9.14
C GLY A 139 19.23 -3.68 8.71
N THR A 140 18.29 -3.65 9.66
CA THR A 140 16.87 -3.77 9.38
C THR A 140 16.26 -2.39 9.13
N GLN A 141 15.65 -2.21 7.96
CA GLN A 141 14.82 -1.07 7.65
C GLN A 141 13.37 -1.36 8.03
N THR A 142 12.72 -0.44 8.73
CA THR A 142 11.27 -0.47 8.99
C THR A 142 10.61 0.65 8.19
N PHE A 143 9.55 0.28 7.47
CA PHE A 143 8.64 1.20 6.77
C PHE A 143 7.35 1.27 7.56
N ASN A 144 6.97 2.47 7.98
CA ASN A 144 5.70 2.73 8.63
C ASN A 144 4.71 3.23 7.59
N VAL A 145 3.55 2.58 7.53
CA VAL A 145 2.40 2.94 6.70
C VAL A 145 1.34 3.55 7.62
N THR A 146 0.84 4.73 7.26
CA THR A 146 -0.23 5.42 7.97
C THR A 146 -1.27 5.95 6.97
N VAL A 147 -2.47 6.26 7.48
CA VAL A 147 -3.57 6.85 6.70
C VAL A 147 -4.14 8.06 7.42
N ASP A 148 -4.45 9.13 6.69
CA ASP A 148 -4.99 10.37 7.29
C ASP A 148 -6.23 10.14 8.15
N GLY A 149 -6.20 10.69 9.36
CA GLY A 149 -7.28 10.57 10.33
C GLY A 149 -7.54 9.13 10.80
N LEU A 150 -6.51 8.27 10.75
CA LEU A 150 -6.46 6.97 11.42
C LEU A 150 -5.17 6.90 12.26
N SER A 151 -5.29 6.61 13.56
CA SER A 151 -4.12 6.53 14.46
C SER A 151 -3.35 5.21 14.37
N ALA A 152 -3.90 4.22 13.65
CA ALA A 152 -3.24 2.93 13.47
C ALA A 152 -2.03 3.06 12.53
N ILE A 153 -0.94 2.39 12.90
CA ILE A 153 0.30 2.32 12.11
C ILE A 153 0.53 0.85 11.80
N ARG A 154 0.80 0.54 10.53
CA ARG A 154 1.24 -0.79 10.11
C ARG A 154 2.66 -0.72 9.61
N SER A 155 3.44 -1.78 9.79
CA SER A 155 4.85 -1.75 9.41
C SER A 155 5.23 -2.89 8.46
N VAL A 156 6.22 -2.60 7.60
CA VAL A 156 6.92 -3.60 6.79
C VAL A 156 8.40 -3.46 7.09
N THR A 157 9.07 -4.56 7.37
CA THR A 157 10.50 -4.59 7.67
C THR A 157 11.26 -5.35 6.61
N VAL A 158 12.48 -4.88 6.30
CA VAL A 158 13.41 -5.58 5.43
C VAL A 158 14.79 -5.58 6.08
N ASN A 159 15.40 -6.76 6.22
CA ASN A 159 16.74 -6.87 6.79
C ASN A 159 17.83 -6.92 5.71
N LYS A 160 19.09 -6.82 6.15
CA LYS A 160 20.27 -6.96 5.28
C LYS A 160 20.24 -8.22 4.42
N SER A 161 19.70 -9.33 4.92
CA SER A 161 19.57 -10.59 4.17
C SER A 161 18.44 -10.60 3.14
N GLY A 162 17.63 -9.53 3.05
CA GLY A 162 16.49 -9.44 2.13
C GLY A 162 15.23 -10.16 2.62
N VAL A 163 15.14 -10.52 3.89
CA VAL A 163 13.91 -11.07 4.49
C VAL A 163 12.92 -9.93 4.72
N ILE A 164 11.70 -10.12 4.24
CA ILE A 164 10.62 -9.12 4.30
C ILE A 164 9.53 -9.62 5.25
N ASN A 165 9.21 -8.86 6.29
CA ASN A 165 8.12 -9.17 7.23
C ASN A 165 7.13 -8.01 7.29
N ALA A 166 5.83 -8.30 7.34
CA ALA A 166 4.79 -7.31 7.58
C ALA A 166 4.22 -7.56 8.97
N ASN A 167 4.28 -6.55 9.84
CA ASN A 167 3.75 -6.61 11.19
C ASN A 167 2.46 -5.79 11.26
N ASP A 168 1.45 -6.37 11.88
CA ASP A 168 0.12 -5.80 12.06
C ASP A 168 0.05 -4.82 13.24
#